data_AF-A0A832IV57-F1
#
_entry.id   AF-A0A832IV57-F1
#
_cell.length_a   1.000
_cell.length_b   1.000
_cell.length_c   1.000
_cell.angle_alpha   90.00
_cell.angle_beta   90.00
_cell.angle_gamma   90.00
#
_symmetry.space_group_name_H-M   'P 1'
#
loop_
_entity.id
_entity.type
_entity.pdbx_description
1 polymer ?
#
loop_
_entity_poly.entity_id
_entity_poly.type
_entity_poly.pdbx_seq_one_letter_code
_entity_poly.pdbx_strand_id
1 'polypeptide(L)'
;MKKRQLILRNPKTRLTLHTDYLEISNPINRYAVAFRHIGAIYLNKAIRVEIGTCYAICRRVPLWIIDQDGYILARVAEVKDAAV
;
A
#
# COMPACT_ATOMS: atom_id res chain seq x y z
N MET A 1 -8.58 0.23 18.75
CA MET A 1 -7.12 0.37 18.51
C MET A 1 -6.87 1.44 17.47
N LYS A 2 -5.86 2.30 17.66
CA LYS A 2 -5.48 3.32 16.67
C LYS A 2 -4.82 2.66 15.46
N LYS A 3 -5.37 2.87 14.25
CA LYS A 3 -4.78 2.40 12.99
C LYS A 3 -3.50 3.18 12.69
N ARG A 4 -2.53 2.53 12.03
CA ARG A 4 -1.24 3.13 11.65
C ARG A 4 -1.15 3.36 10.15
N GLN A 5 -0.48 4.44 9.77
CA GLN A 5 -0.16 4.71 8.37
C GLN A 5 1.08 3.91 7.98
N LEU A 6 1.02 3.21 6.86
CA LEU A 6 2.19 2.51 6.30
C LEU A 6 2.78 3.34 5.18
N ILE A 7 4.05 3.69 5.29
CA ILE A 7 4.77 4.46 4.28
C ILE A 7 5.88 3.56 3.73
N LEU A 8 5.75 3.20 2.45
CA LEU A 8 6.64 2.26 1.77
C LEU A 8 7.49 3.03 0.77
N ARG A 9 8.78 3.24 1.11
CA ARG A 9 9.71 4.06 0.31
C ARG A 9 10.79 3.27 -0.42
N ASN A 10 11.17 2.10 0.08
CA ASN A 10 12.29 1.34 -0.48
C ASN A 10 11.88 0.70 -1.83
N PRO A 11 12.53 1.03 -2.96
CA PRO A 11 12.18 0.50 -4.28
C PRO A 11 12.30 -1.03 -4.40
N LYS A 12 13.11 -1.66 -3.54
CA LYS A 12 13.29 -3.12 -3.48
C LYS A 12 12.21 -3.82 -2.64
N THR A 13 11.19 -3.09 -2.20
CA THR A 13 10.06 -3.66 -1.45
C THR A 13 9.24 -4.59 -2.35
N ARG A 14 8.88 -5.76 -1.84
CA ARG A 14 7.91 -6.68 -2.44
C ARG A 14 6.70 -6.79 -1.53
N LEU A 15 5.53 -6.80 -2.14
CA LEU A 15 4.25 -6.93 -1.46
C LEU A 15 3.63 -8.28 -1.79
N THR A 16 3.35 -9.06 -0.76
CA THR A 16 2.61 -10.32 -0.91
C THR A 16 1.29 -10.19 -0.17
N LEU A 17 0.20 -10.41 -0.91
CA LEU A 17 -1.15 -10.32 -0.37
C LEU A 17 -1.57 -11.64 0.26
N HIS A 18 -2.03 -11.57 1.50
CA HIS A 18 -2.78 -12.63 2.16
C HIS A 18 -4.19 -12.14 2.48
N THR A 19 -5.06 -13.06 2.88
CA THR A 19 -6.48 -12.73 3.14
C THR A 19 -6.64 -11.60 4.17
N ASP A 20 -5.94 -11.71 5.30
CA ASP A 20 -6.11 -10.83 6.46
C ASP A 20 -4.95 -9.87 6.72
N TYR A 21 -3.82 -10.06 6.03
CA TYR A 21 -2.62 -9.26 6.23
C TYR A 21 -1.86 -9.00 4.94
N LEU A 22 -1.07 -7.93 4.96
CA LEU A 22 -0.09 -7.62 3.94
C LEU A 22 1.28 -8.03 4.44
N GLU A 23 1.98 -8.84 3.66
CA GLU A 23 3.39 -9.09 3.85
C GLU A 23 4.21 -8.07 3.05
N ILE A 24 5.16 -7.45 3.73
CA ILE A 24 6.07 -6.44 3.20
C ILE A 24 7.47 -6.97 3.40
N SER A 25 8.17 -7.28 2.32
CA SER A 25 9.55 -7.76 2.36
C SER A 25 10.48 -6.85 1.57
N ASN A 26 11.72 -6.77 2.03
CA ASN A 26 12.85 -6.23 1.28
C ASN A 26 14.04 -7.18 1.51
N PRO A 27 15.22 -6.95 0.90
CA PRO A 27 16.36 -7.88 1.07
C PRO A 27 16.85 -8.09 2.49
N ILE A 28 16.50 -7.22 3.44
CA ILE A 28 17.00 -7.23 4.82
C ILE A 28 15.89 -7.67 5.81
N ASN A 29 14.67 -7.18 5.60
CA ASN A 29 13.59 -7.30 6.56
C ASN A 29 12.33 -7.88 5.92
N ARG A 30 11.55 -8.59 6.74
CA ARG A 30 10.20 -9.08 6.40
C ARG A 30 9.24 -8.72 7.53
N TYR A 31 8.10 -8.16 7.17
CA TYR A 31 7.05 -7.75 8.10
C TYR A 31 5.71 -8.28 7.63
N ALA A 32 4.84 -8.66 8.56
CA ALA A 32 3.44 -8.96 8.30
C ALA A 32 2.57 -7.99 9.09
N VAL A 33 1.66 -7.30 8.39
CA VAL A 33 0.78 -6.30 9.01
C VAL A 33 -0.67 -6.60 8.66
N ALA A 34 -1.48 -6.94 9.66
CA ALA A 34 -2.90 -7.21 9.44
C ALA A 34 -3.65 -5.95 8.97
N PHE A 35 -4.55 -6.10 7.99
CA PHE A 35 -5.28 -4.97 7.39
C PHE A 35 -6.09 -4.17 8.41
N ARG A 36 -6.62 -4.83 9.44
CA ARG A 36 -7.33 -4.17 10.54
C ARG A 36 -6.50 -3.12 11.29
N HIS A 37 -5.18 -3.19 11.22
CA HIS A 37 -4.26 -2.25 11.86
C HIS A 37 -3.76 -1.14 10.92
N ILE A 38 -4.09 -1.21 9.63
CA ILE A 38 -3.62 -0.27 8.61
C ILE A 38 -4.69 0.80 8.38
N GLY A 39 -4.28 2.06 8.50
CA GLY A 39 -5.11 3.24 8.25
C GLY A 39 -5.15 3.59 6.76
N ALA A 40 -3.97 3.69 6.16
CA ALA A 40 -3.74 3.85 4.74
C ALA A 40 -2.33 3.37 4.40
N ILE A 41 -2.09 3.14 3.11
CA ILE A 41 -0.79 2.81 2.55
C ILE A 41 -0.37 3.94 1.62
N TYR A 42 0.84 4.43 1.81
CA TYR A 42 1.52 5.37 0.92
C TYR A 42 2.65 4.62 0.22
N LEU A 43 2.45 4.33 -1.06
CA LEU A 43 3.33 3.51 -1.88
C LEU A 43 4.16 4.40 -2.80
N ASN A 44 5.48 4.37 -2.66
CA ASN A 44 6.35 5.07 -3.57
C ASN A 44 6.24 4.48 -4.99
N LYS A 45 6.08 5.35 -6.00
CA LYS A 45 5.94 4.97 -7.42
C LYS A 45 7.09 4.10 -7.97
N ALA A 46 8.26 4.13 -7.34
CA ALA A 46 9.42 3.32 -7.70
C ALA A 46 9.29 1.84 -7.27
N ILE A 47 8.33 1.51 -6.40
CA ILE A 47 8.06 0.13 -5.98
C ILE A 47 7.20 -0.53 -7.06
N ARG A 48 7.72 -1.58 -7.68
CA ARG A 48 6.97 -2.35 -8.68
C ARG A 48 5.94 -3.23 -7.99
N VAL A 49 4.68 -3.00 -8.30
CA VAL A 49 3.54 -3.78 -7.80
C VAL A 49 2.63 -4.11 -8.97
N GLU A 50 2.18 -5.36 -9.05
CA GLU A 50 1.22 -5.77 -10.08
C GLU A 50 -0.11 -5.02 -9.91
N ILE A 51 -0.75 -4.67 -11.03
CA ILE A 51 -2.02 -3.93 -11.02
C ILE A 51 -3.09 -4.67 -10.20
N GLY A 52 -3.17 -6.00 -10.32
CA GLY A 52 -4.10 -6.82 -9.54
C GLY A 52 -3.84 -6.74 -8.03
N THR A 53 -2.57 -6.65 -7.62
CA THR A 53 -2.18 -6.44 -6.21
C THR A 53 -2.56 -5.05 -5.73
N CYS A 54 -2.29 -3.99 -6.53
CA CYS A 54 -2.74 -2.63 -6.20
C CYS A 54 -4.25 -2.54 -6.02
N TYR A 55 -5.01 -3.15 -6.92
CA TYR A 55 -6.48 -3.20 -6.85
C TYR A 55 -6.96 -3.96 -5.61
N ALA A 56 -6.38 -5.12 -5.32
CA ALA A 56 -6.75 -5.90 -4.14
C ALA A 56 -6.41 -5.16 -2.83
N ILE A 57 -5.33 -4.38 -2.79
CA ILE A 57 -4.98 -3.54 -1.64
C ILE A 57 -5.99 -2.39 -1.47
N CYS A 58 -6.26 -1.62 -2.53
CA CYS A 58 -7.11 -0.43 -2.43
C CYS A 58 -8.55 -0.76 -1.98
N ARG A 59 -9.02 -1.97 -2.29
CA ARG A 59 -10.30 -2.52 -1.80
C ARG A 59 -10.36 -2.78 -0.29
N ARG A 60 -9.22 -2.91 0.37
CA ARG A 60 -9.13 -3.22 1.81
C ARG A 60 -8.77 -2.01 2.63
N VAL A 61 -7.88 -1.16 2.10
CA VAL A 61 -7.37 0.04 2.76
C VAL A 61 -7.10 1.13 1.74
N PRO A 62 -7.24 2.42 2.10
CA PRO A 62 -6.85 3.53 1.23
C PRO A 62 -5.40 3.38 0.76
N LEU A 63 -5.19 3.48 -0.55
CA LEU A 63 -3.89 3.36 -1.20
C LEU A 63 -3.56 4.65 -1.95
N TRP A 64 -2.45 5.27 -1.58
CA TRP A 64 -1.93 6.49 -2.18
C TRP A 64 -0.60 6.20 -2.87
N ILE A 65 -0.41 6.77 -4.05
CA ILE A 65 0.87 6.75 -4.76
C ILE A 65 1.63 8.02 -4.41
N ILE A 66 2.88 7.88 -3.98
CA ILE A 66 3.77 8.99 -3.62
C ILE A 66 5.03 8.98 -4.49
N ASP A 67 5.71 10.12 -4.58
CA ASP A 67 7.07 10.19 -5.14
C ASP A 67 8.17 9.88 -4.10
N GLN A 68 9.42 10.11 -4.49
CA GLN A 68 10.61 9.90 -3.66
C GLN A 68 10.71 10.85 -2.46
N ASP A 69 10.15 12.05 -2.57
CA ASP A 69 10.16 13.07 -1.52
C ASP A 69 8.96 12.90 -0.57
N GLY A 70 7.96 12.13 -1.00
CA GLY A 70 6.76 11.78 -0.24
C GLY A 70 5.54 12.61 -0.60
N TYR A 71 5.58 13.37 -1.70
CA TYR A 71 4.41 14.08 -2.22
C TYR A 71 3.41 13.07 -2.79
N ILE A 72 2.12 13.32 -2.54
CA ILE A 72 1.02 12.51 -3.06
C ILE A 72 0.82 12.83 -4.53
N LEU A 73 0.88 11.81 -5.38
CA LEU A 73 0.67 11.92 -6.82
C LEU A 73 -0.73 11.50 -7.23
N ALA A 74 -1.25 10.43 -6.60
CA ALA A 74 -2.55 9.88 -6.94
C ALA A 74 -3.11 9.05 -5.78
N ARG A 75 -4.42 8.81 -5.82
CA ARG A 75 -5.10 7.79 -5.02
C ARG A 75 -5.56 6.67 -5.93
N VAL A 76 -5.30 5.43 -5.54
CA VAL A 76 -5.90 4.26 -6.18
C VAL A 76 -7.26 4.03 -5.54
N ALA A 77 -8.31 4.04 -6.35
CA ALA A 77 -9.70 3.89 -5.91
C ALA A 77 -10.46 2.98 -6.88
N GLU A 78 -11.53 2.34 -6.39
CA GLU A 78 -12.52 1.75 -7.28
C GLU A 78 -13.26 2.88 -8.01
N VAL A 79 -13.74 2.62 -9.24
CA VAL A 79 -14.45 3.62 -10.06
C VAL A 79 -15.68 4.19 -9.33
N LYS A 80 -16.28 3.45 -8.39
CA LYS A 80 -17.39 3.93 -7.55
C LYS A 80 -16.99 5.04 -6.57
N ASP A 81 -15.72 5.13 -6.19
CA ASP A 81 -15.19 6.15 -5.28
C ASP A 81 -14.72 7.43 -6.01
N ALA A 82 -14.68 7.42 -7.35
CA ALA A 82 -14.15 8.53 -8.16
C ALA A 82 -15.14 9.68 -8.41
N ALA A 83 -16.36 9.56 -7.86
CA ALA A 83 -17.40 10.57 -7.95
C ALA A 83 -17.54 11.34 -6.62
N VAL A 84 -16.52 12.12 -6.26
CA VAL A 84 -16.59 13.21 -5.26
C VAL A 84 -15.66 14.33 -5.70
#